data_AF-A0ABD5R241-F1
#
_entry.id   AF-A0ABD5R241-F1
#
_cell.length_a   1.000
_cell.length_b   1.000
_cell.length_c   1.000
_cell.angle_alpha   90.00
_cell.angle_beta   90.00
_cell.angle_gamma   90.00
#
_symmetry.space_group_name_H-M   'P 1'
#
loop_
_entity.id
_entity.type
_entity.pdbx_description
1 polymer ?
#
loop_
_entity_poly.entity_id
_entity_poly.type
_entity_poly.pdbx_seq_one_letter_code
_entity_poly.pdbx_strand_id
1 'polypeptide(L)'
;MSEQPGAADEIMNGVYRALCKHGYAGLTMQDIADECSKSKSLLHYHYDTKEDLLVAFLSRVISDFERRMSRSADAPPVERLVAFVGWFVFEPAETERESFHIGLLEMRSQGPFNDRIREQLLRSDRLLRETAADVLSDGIDDGVFREVDVDETAALLVATLDGARTRQITLGTGLGGETASGVTGDDEIASEATGNGDEVAYGTPGDWRTTDGELGDVDAPEADIAYTRTVAEATLRRIVEPLLVEGVALPSLDETLEQLTARTGENPTAGPDSEGETRE
;
A
#
# COMPACT_ATOMS: atom_id res chain seq x y z
N MET A 1 3.77 -0.01 33.21
CA MET A 1 4.34 1.32 32.93
C MET A 1 4.10 1.53 31.45
N SER A 2 3.15 2.40 31.09
CA SER A 2 2.85 2.70 29.69
C SER A 2 4.06 3.39 29.09
N GLU A 3 4.82 2.69 28.24
CA GLU A 3 5.87 3.33 27.45
C GLU A 3 5.17 4.18 26.40
N GLN A 4 5.28 5.51 26.54
CA GLN A 4 4.86 6.41 25.48
C GLN A 4 5.65 6.07 24.21
N PRO A 5 5.00 5.98 23.04
CA PRO A 5 5.72 5.79 21.79
C PRO A 5 6.81 6.85 21.67
N GLY A 6 8.02 6.43 21.29
CA GLY A 6 9.15 7.35 21.16
C GLY A 6 8.81 8.47 20.18
N ALA A 7 9.47 9.63 20.31
CA ALA A 7 9.22 10.76 19.41
C ALA A 7 9.31 10.40 17.91
N ALA A 8 10.13 9.41 17.56
CA ALA A 8 10.22 8.86 16.21
C ALA A 8 8.95 8.09 15.79
N ASP A 9 8.39 7.24 16.64
CA ASP A 9 7.17 6.49 16.34
C ASP A 9 5.97 7.41 16.14
N GLU A 10 5.88 8.45 16.96
CA GLU A 10 4.84 9.46 16.81
C GLU A 10 4.93 10.19 15.47
N ILE A 11 6.14 10.57 15.05
CA ILE A 11 6.38 11.19 13.75
C ILE A 11 5.98 10.23 12.63
N MET A 12 6.37 8.96 12.69
CA MET A 12 6.04 7.97 11.64
C MET A 12 4.52 7.74 11.53
N ASN A 13 3.80 7.70 12.65
CA ASN A 13 2.35 7.61 12.66
C ASN A 13 1.68 8.87 12.10
N GLY A 14 2.25 10.05 12.35
CA GLY A 14 1.78 11.30 11.73
C GLY A 14 2.01 11.33 10.23
N VAL A 15 3.17 10.84 9.76
CA VAL A 15 3.44 10.66 8.32
C VAL A 15 2.45 9.70 7.68
N TYR A 16 2.14 8.57 8.32
CA TYR A 16 1.12 7.63 7.85
C TYR A 16 -0.23 8.32 7.63
N ARG A 17 -0.76 8.99 8.67
CA ARG A 17 -2.06 9.69 8.58
C ARG A 17 -2.06 10.79 7.53
N ALA A 18 -1.01 11.60 7.49
CA ALA A 18 -0.88 12.67 6.51
C ALA A 18 -0.83 12.10 5.08
N LEU A 19 -0.13 10.99 4.87
CA LEU A 19 -0.08 10.32 3.56
C LEU A 19 -1.46 9.75 3.16
N CYS A 20 -2.19 9.11 4.08
CA CYS A 20 -3.55 8.63 3.81
C CYS A 20 -4.50 9.76 3.41
N LYS A 21 -4.36 10.94 4.03
CA LYS A 21 -5.25 12.08 3.80
C LYS A 21 -4.90 12.92 2.58
N HIS A 22 -3.61 13.07 2.29
CA HIS A 22 -3.12 14.04 1.29
C HIS A 22 -2.48 13.40 0.05
N GLY A 23 -2.29 12.08 0.04
CA GLY A 23 -1.48 11.40 -0.97
C GLY A 23 -0.01 11.81 -0.87
N TYR A 24 0.85 11.38 -1.80
CA TYR A 24 2.26 11.79 -1.84
C TYR A 24 2.45 13.16 -2.49
N ALA A 25 1.74 13.41 -3.60
CA ALA A 25 1.91 14.63 -4.40
C ALA A 25 1.49 15.89 -3.62
N GLY A 26 0.37 15.82 -2.90
CA GLY A 26 -0.16 16.94 -2.10
C GLY A 26 0.51 17.12 -0.74
N LEU A 27 1.28 16.14 -0.27
CA LEU A 27 1.87 16.16 1.08
C LEU A 27 2.91 17.26 1.24
N THR A 28 2.82 18.01 2.34
CA THR A 28 3.82 18.98 2.77
C THR A 28 4.36 18.68 4.18
N MET A 29 5.50 19.27 4.53
CA MET A 29 6.04 19.22 5.90
C MET A 29 5.10 19.86 6.94
N GLN A 30 4.20 20.76 6.51
CA GLN A 30 3.22 21.36 7.42
C GLN A 30 2.08 20.36 7.70
N ASP A 31 1.55 19.70 6.67
CA ASP A 31 0.49 18.70 6.85
C ASP A 31 0.95 17.57 7.78
N ILE A 32 2.20 17.13 7.64
CA ILE A 32 2.79 16.13 8.54
C ILE A 32 2.87 16.69 9.96
N ALA A 33 3.33 17.93 10.15
CA ALA A 33 3.38 18.55 11.47
C ALA A 33 1.99 18.67 12.11
N ASP A 34 0.96 18.95 11.33
CA ASP A 34 -0.42 19.07 11.80
C ASP A 34 -1.01 17.71 12.22
N GLU A 35 -0.58 16.62 11.58
CA GLU A 35 -0.92 15.25 11.94
C GLU A 35 -0.02 14.65 13.04
N CYS A 36 1.03 15.36 13.45
CA CYS A 36 1.90 15.02 14.59
C CYS A 36 1.55 15.90 15.80
N SER A 37 1.77 15.46 17.05
CA SER A 37 1.83 16.43 18.17
C SER A 37 3.11 17.29 18.15
N LYS A 38 3.88 17.26 17.05
CA LYS A 38 5.21 17.85 16.90
C LYS A 38 5.15 19.08 16.00
N SER A 39 5.88 20.12 16.37
CA SER A 39 5.99 21.31 15.53
C SER A 39 6.79 21.03 14.26
N LYS A 40 6.49 21.77 13.19
CA LYS A 40 7.28 21.74 11.94
C LYS A 40 8.77 21.98 12.17
N SER A 41 9.13 22.85 13.12
CA SER A 41 10.53 23.08 13.50
C SER A 41 11.20 21.83 14.09
N LEU A 42 10.48 21.02 14.86
CA LEU A 42 11.00 19.76 15.38
C LEU A 42 11.17 18.71 14.27
N LEU A 43 10.25 18.67 13.29
CA LEU A 43 10.42 17.81 12.12
C LEU A 43 11.68 18.20 11.34
N HIS A 44 11.89 19.49 11.07
CA HIS A 44 13.11 19.98 10.39
C HIS A 44 14.40 19.77 11.18
N TYR A 45 14.33 19.62 12.51
CA TYR A 45 15.50 19.24 13.31
C TYR A 45 15.94 17.79 13.03
N HIS A 46 15.01 16.91 12.66
CA HIS A 46 15.29 15.50 12.39
C HIS A 46 15.39 15.16 10.89
N TYR A 47 14.71 15.92 10.04
CA TYR A 47 14.57 15.66 8.61
C TYR A 47 14.61 16.96 7.82
N ASP A 48 15.62 17.14 6.98
CA ASP A 48 15.81 18.39 6.24
C ASP A 48 14.69 18.62 5.22
N THR A 49 14.23 17.55 4.56
CA THR A 49 13.23 17.59 3.48
C THR A 49 12.06 16.64 3.72
N LYS A 50 10.96 16.82 2.95
CA LYS A 50 9.85 15.86 2.91
C LYS A 50 10.34 14.49 2.47
N GLU A 51 11.23 14.46 1.49
CA GLU A 51 11.81 13.27 0.92
C GLU A 51 12.65 12.50 1.96
N ASP A 52 13.43 13.19 2.80
CA ASP A 52 14.15 12.55 3.90
C ASP A 52 13.21 11.82 4.86
N LEU A 53 12.11 12.48 5.20
CA LEU A 53 11.11 11.94 6.11
C LEU A 53 10.37 10.74 5.48
N LEU A 54 10.01 10.83 4.21
CA LEU A 54 9.36 9.73 3.49
C LEU A 54 10.28 8.53 3.26
N VAL A 55 11.57 8.74 3.01
CA VAL A 55 12.55 7.63 2.93
C VAL A 55 12.71 6.95 4.29
N ALA A 56 12.77 7.71 5.39
CA ALA A 56 12.79 7.15 6.74
C ALA A 56 11.51 6.38 7.05
N PHE A 57 10.36 6.91 6.64
CA PHE A 57 9.06 6.26 6.77
C PHE A 57 8.98 4.94 5.97
N LEU A 58 9.42 4.91 4.71
CA LEU A 58 9.49 3.67 3.92
C LEU A 58 10.39 2.64 4.60
N SER A 59 11.56 3.06 5.09
CA SER A 59 12.46 2.17 5.84
C SER A 59 11.80 1.59 7.10
N ARG A 60 11.01 2.40 7.82
CA ARG A 60 10.21 1.96 8.97
C ARG A 60 9.18 0.91 8.54
N VAL A 61 8.35 1.20 7.54
CA VAL A 61 7.32 0.28 7.03
C VAL A 61 7.92 -1.07 6.62
N ILE A 62 9.05 -1.06 5.90
CA ILE A 62 9.76 -2.28 5.47
C ILE A 62 10.27 -3.06 6.68
N SER A 63 10.90 -2.38 7.63
CA SER A 63 11.43 -3.04 8.84
C SER A 63 10.31 -3.60 9.72
N ASP A 64 9.13 -3.01 9.68
CA ASP A 64 7.95 -3.44 10.44
C ASP A 64 7.33 -4.68 9.83
N PHE A 65 7.27 -4.75 8.49
CA PHE A 65 6.94 -5.96 7.75
C PHE A 65 7.90 -7.10 8.12
N GLU A 66 9.22 -6.84 8.08
CA GLU A 66 10.26 -7.82 8.42
C GLU A 66 10.06 -8.42 9.83
N ARG A 67 9.83 -7.58 10.84
CA ARG A 67 9.61 -8.04 12.23
C ARG A 67 8.32 -8.82 12.41
N ARG A 68 7.27 -8.50 11.65
CA ARG A 68 6.02 -9.26 11.71
C ARG A 68 6.16 -10.62 11.03
N MET A 69 6.93 -10.72 9.95
CA MET A 69 7.29 -12.01 9.33
C MET A 69 8.10 -12.87 10.29
N SER A 70 9.13 -12.29 10.93
CA SER A 70 9.97 -13.04 11.87
C SER A 70 9.19 -13.56 13.09
N ARG A 71 8.18 -12.82 13.57
CA ARG A 71 7.31 -13.27 14.68
C ARG A 71 6.43 -14.48 14.34
N SER A 72 6.22 -14.73 13.06
CA SER A 72 5.39 -15.85 12.59
C SER A 72 6.24 -16.98 12.03
N ALA A 73 7.57 -16.93 12.20
CA ALA A 73 8.50 -17.92 11.64
C ALA A 73 8.27 -19.34 12.20
N ASP A 74 7.82 -19.46 13.45
CA ASP A 74 7.55 -20.75 14.11
C ASP A 74 6.20 -21.38 13.71
N ALA A 75 5.36 -20.67 12.96
CA ALA A 75 4.09 -21.23 12.47
C ALA A 75 4.35 -22.22 11.31
N PRO A 76 3.45 -23.20 11.08
CA PRO A 76 3.59 -24.14 9.97
C PRO A 76 3.76 -23.44 8.62
N PRO A 77 4.61 -23.94 7.69
CA PRO A 77 4.88 -23.27 6.42
C PRO A 77 3.64 -22.99 5.58
N VAL A 78 2.65 -23.89 5.61
CA VAL A 78 1.38 -23.71 4.90
C VAL A 78 0.61 -22.50 5.46
N GLU A 79 0.51 -22.38 6.78
CA GLU A 79 -0.14 -21.23 7.44
C GLU A 79 0.62 -19.93 7.17
N ARG A 80 1.95 -19.96 7.22
CA ARG A 80 2.79 -18.80 6.88
C ARG A 80 2.57 -18.34 5.45
N LEU A 81 2.41 -19.26 4.49
CA LEU A 81 2.20 -18.91 3.08
C LEU A 81 0.80 -18.33 2.84
N VAL A 82 -0.23 -18.90 3.47
CA VAL A 82 -1.60 -18.33 3.40
C VAL A 82 -1.64 -16.96 4.06
N ALA A 83 -0.99 -16.80 5.20
CA ALA A 83 -0.83 -15.49 5.84
C ALA A 83 -0.13 -14.51 4.90
N PHE A 84 1.01 -14.87 4.32
CA PHE A 84 1.72 -14.03 3.35
C PHE A 84 0.82 -13.58 2.20
N VAL A 85 0.00 -14.48 1.63
CA VAL A 85 -0.98 -14.13 0.59
C VAL A 85 -2.04 -13.15 1.12
N GLY A 86 -2.56 -13.40 2.33
CA GLY A 86 -3.57 -12.56 2.99
C GLY A 86 -3.12 -11.11 3.20
N TRP A 87 -1.83 -10.84 3.35
CA TRP A 87 -1.29 -9.48 3.50
C TRP A 87 -1.48 -8.59 2.26
N PHE A 88 -1.78 -9.19 1.12
CA PHE A 88 -2.05 -8.46 -0.11
C PHE A 88 -3.54 -8.16 -0.32
N VAL A 89 -4.41 -8.74 0.52
CA VAL A 89 -5.86 -8.51 0.46
C VAL A 89 -6.23 -7.22 1.17
N PHE A 90 -7.09 -6.43 0.53
CA PHE A 90 -7.80 -5.31 1.13
C PHE A 90 -9.29 -5.62 1.10
N GLU A 91 -9.96 -5.56 2.24
CA GLU A 91 -11.42 -5.59 2.27
C GLU A 91 -12.01 -4.21 1.98
N PRO A 92 -13.22 -4.11 1.41
CA PRO A 92 -13.84 -2.82 1.09
C PRO A 92 -13.99 -1.85 2.27
N ALA A 93 -14.04 -2.38 3.50
CA ALA A 93 -14.11 -1.58 4.72
C ALA A 93 -12.77 -0.91 5.09
N GLU A 94 -11.63 -1.39 4.58
CA GLU A 94 -10.28 -0.93 4.94
C GLU A 94 -9.85 0.34 4.18
N THR A 95 -10.68 1.38 4.21
CA THR A 95 -10.49 2.63 3.43
C THR A 95 -9.18 3.37 3.73
N GLU A 96 -8.70 3.36 4.98
CA GLU A 96 -7.41 3.95 5.34
C GLU A 96 -6.24 3.17 4.72
N ARG A 97 -6.31 1.85 4.73
CA ARG A 97 -5.29 0.98 4.15
C ARG A 97 -5.23 1.15 2.62
N GLU A 98 -6.39 1.27 1.98
CA GLU A 98 -6.46 1.61 0.56
C GLU A 98 -5.82 2.98 0.28
N SER A 99 -6.15 3.99 1.08
CA SER A 99 -5.59 5.35 0.97
C SER A 99 -4.07 5.36 1.15
N PHE A 100 -3.56 4.60 2.12
CA PHE A 100 -2.12 4.40 2.31
C PHE A 100 -1.47 3.80 1.06
N HIS A 101 -2.10 2.78 0.48
CA HIS A 101 -1.57 2.10 -0.70
C HIS A 101 -1.65 2.95 -1.98
N ILE A 102 -2.62 3.87 -2.09
CA ILE A 102 -2.63 4.93 -3.10
C ILE A 102 -1.38 5.82 -2.96
N GLY A 103 -1.12 6.34 -1.76
CA GLY A 103 0.08 7.15 -1.48
C GLY A 103 1.38 6.37 -1.76
N LEU A 104 1.42 5.08 -1.46
CA LEU A 104 2.55 4.21 -1.76
C LEU A 104 2.74 3.98 -3.26
N LEU A 105 1.66 3.88 -4.04
CA LEU A 105 1.73 3.81 -5.50
C LEU A 105 2.30 5.09 -6.10
N GLU A 106 1.86 6.26 -5.62
CA GLU A 106 2.42 7.55 -6.01
C GLU A 106 3.92 7.63 -5.69
N MET A 107 4.34 7.21 -4.49
CA MET A 107 5.77 7.13 -4.13
C MET A 107 6.56 6.19 -5.04
N ARG A 108 6.00 5.02 -5.38
CA ARG A 108 6.64 4.06 -6.29
C ARG A 108 6.93 4.67 -7.66
N SER A 109 6.02 5.52 -8.16
CA SER A 109 6.19 6.21 -9.44
C SER A 109 7.41 7.14 -9.47
N GLN A 110 7.94 7.53 -8.30
CA GLN A 110 9.12 8.39 -8.17
C GLN A 110 10.43 7.60 -8.23
N GLY A 111 10.41 6.28 -8.09
CA GLY A 111 11.62 5.44 -8.11
C GLY A 111 12.54 5.67 -9.32
N PRO A 112 12.05 5.85 -10.56
CA PRO A 112 12.90 6.17 -11.71
C PRO A 112 13.63 7.52 -11.63
N PHE A 113 13.20 8.42 -10.75
CA PHE A 113 13.69 9.81 -10.65
C PHE A 113 14.36 10.12 -9.31
N ASN A 114 14.25 9.22 -8.32
CA ASN A 114 14.76 9.40 -6.97
C ASN A 114 15.44 8.11 -6.48
N ASP A 115 16.78 8.12 -6.47
CA ASP A 115 17.61 6.96 -6.10
C ASP A 115 17.35 6.47 -4.67
N ARG A 116 17.06 7.37 -3.74
CA ARG A 116 16.84 7.03 -2.32
C ARG A 116 15.51 6.31 -2.14
N ILE A 117 14.46 6.77 -2.83
CA ILE A 117 13.19 6.05 -2.88
C ILE A 117 13.39 4.70 -3.57
N ARG A 118 14.07 4.68 -4.73
CA ARG A 118 14.36 3.45 -5.48
C ARG A 118 15.07 2.39 -4.64
N GLU A 119 16.03 2.79 -3.81
CA GLU A 119 16.73 1.89 -2.90
C GLU A 119 15.77 1.21 -1.90
N GLN A 120 14.84 1.98 -1.30
CA GLN A 120 13.83 1.39 -0.42
C GLN A 120 12.86 0.47 -1.16
N LEU A 121 12.47 0.81 -2.39
CA LEU A 121 11.61 -0.05 -3.21
C LEU A 121 12.30 -1.38 -3.56
N LEU A 122 13.59 -1.35 -3.91
CA LEU A 122 14.39 -2.55 -4.15
C LEU A 122 14.55 -3.40 -2.89
N ARG A 123 14.73 -2.76 -1.72
CA ARG A 123 14.75 -3.46 -0.43
C ARG A 123 13.42 -4.15 -0.14
N SER A 124 12.30 -3.46 -0.37
CA SER A 124 10.97 -4.02 -0.18
C SER A 124 10.69 -5.20 -1.10
N ASP A 125 11.01 -5.07 -2.40
CA ASP A 125 10.84 -6.15 -3.38
C ASP A 125 11.65 -7.40 -3.01
N ARG A 126 12.92 -7.20 -2.61
CA ARG A 126 13.77 -8.29 -2.15
C ARG A 126 13.20 -8.97 -0.92
N LEU A 127 12.79 -8.20 0.09
CA LEU A 127 12.22 -8.74 1.33
C LEU A 127 10.97 -9.58 1.06
N LEU A 128 10.07 -9.14 0.18
CA LEU A 128 8.86 -9.89 -0.17
C LEU A 128 9.20 -11.21 -0.88
N ARG A 129 10.15 -11.18 -1.84
CA ARG A 129 10.57 -12.38 -2.57
C ARG A 129 11.30 -13.37 -1.65
N GLU A 130 12.24 -12.90 -0.83
CA GLU A 130 12.96 -13.73 0.14
C GLU A 130 11.99 -14.34 1.17
N THR A 131 11.04 -13.57 1.69
CA THR A 131 10.02 -14.10 2.62
C THR A 131 9.23 -15.25 2.01
N ALA A 132 8.76 -15.10 0.76
CA ALA A 132 8.02 -16.16 0.08
C ALA A 132 8.92 -17.37 -0.22
N ALA A 133 10.16 -17.14 -0.64
CA ALA A 133 11.14 -18.19 -0.93
C ALA A 133 11.50 -19.00 0.34
N ASP A 134 11.70 -18.33 1.47
CA ASP A 134 12.00 -18.97 2.75
C ASP A 134 10.84 -19.87 3.19
N VAL A 135 9.59 -19.37 3.13
CA VAL A 135 8.41 -20.17 3.48
C VAL A 135 8.25 -21.39 2.58
N LEU A 136 8.51 -21.24 1.28
CA LEU A 136 8.45 -22.35 0.32
C LEU A 136 9.55 -23.38 0.60
N SER A 137 10.76 -22.93 0.88
CA SER A 137 11.91 -23.80 1.21
C SER A 137 11.63 -24.59 2.49
N ASP A 138 11.20 -23.91 3.55
CA ASP A 138 10.84 -24.53 4.83
C ASP A 138 9.76 -25.60 4.63
N GLY A 139 8.74 -25.33 3.81
CA GLY A 139 7.68 -26.30 3.55
C GLY A 139 8.10 -27.48 2.68
N ILE A 140 9.09 -27.31 1.80
CA ILE A 140 9.70 -28.43 1.06
C ILE A 140 10.50 -29.31 2.03
N ASP A 141 11.31 -28.69 2.89
CA ASP A 141 12.11 -29.39 3.89
C ASP A 141 11.26 -30.14 4.92
N ASP A 142 10.13 -29.56 5.32
CA ASP A 142 9.12 -30.18 6.20
C ASP A 142 8.26 -31.25 5.48
N GLY A 143 8.40 -31.38 4.16
CA GLY A 143 7.65 -32.35 3.35
C GLY A 143 6.16 -32.03 3.19
N VAL A 144 5.76 -30.78 3.43
CA VAL A 144 4.37 -30.30 3.23
C VAL A 144 4.14 -29.71 1.85
N PHE A 145 5.21 -29.25 1.19
CA PHE A 145 5.22 -28.85 -0.20
C PHE A 145 6.04 -29.81 -1.08
N ARG A 146 5.66 -29.90 -2.35
CA ARG A 146 6.42 -30.59 -3.39
C ARG A 146 7.64 -29.75 -3.80
N GLU A 147 8.69 -30.40 -4.27
CA GLU A 147 9.84 -29.70 -4.85
C GLU A 147 9.44 -28.87 -6.08
N VAL A 148 9.85 -27.59 -6.07
CA VAL A 148 9.68 -26.63 -7.16
C VAL A 148 10.90 -25.72 -7.24
N ASP A 149 11.00 -24.93 -8.32
CA ASP A 149 11.90 -23.79 -8.33
C ASP A 149 11.36 -22.70 -7.38
N VAL A 150 12.02 -22.56 -6.24
CA VAL A 150 11.59 -21.68 -5.15
C VAL A 150 11.64 -20.21 -5.57
N ASP A 151 12.70 -19.79 -6.26
CA ASP A 151 12.91 -18.40 -6.65
C ASP A 151 11.90 -17.98 -7.72
N GLU A 152 11.66 -18.82 -8.73
CA GLU A 152 10.65 -18.56 -9.77
C GLU A 152 9.23 -18.53 -9.18
N THR A 153 8.93 -19.46 -8.27
CA THR A 153 7.60 -19.55 -7.63
C THR A 153 7.35 -18.35 -6.72
N ALA A 154 8.34 -17.95 -5.91
CA ALA A 154 8.26 -16.76 -5.07
C ALA A 154 8.07 -15.49 -5.91
N ALA A 155 8.82 -15.34 -7.00
CA ALA A 155 8.68 -14.22 -7.92
C ALA A 155 7.27 -14.16 -8.54
N LEU A 156 6.72 -15.32 -8.96
CA LEU A 156 5.37 -15.40 -9.52
C LEU A 156 4.30 -15.00 -8.49
N LEU A 157 4.40 -15.49 -7.25
CA LEU A 157 3.49 -15.15 -6.17
C LEU A 157 3.48 -13.64 -5.90
N VAL A 158 4.65 -13.05 -5.68
CA VAL A 158 4.79 -11.61 -5.40
C VAL A 158 4.26 -10.77 -6.56
N ALA A 159 4.66 -11.09 -7.80
CA ALA A 159 4.22 -10.33 -8.98
C ALA A 159 2.69 -10.39 -9.18
N THR A 160 2.08 -11.56 -8.96
CA THR A 160 0.63 -11.73 -9.08
C THR A 160 -0.13 -10.88 -8.06
N LEU A 161 0.31 -10.89 -6.81
CA LEU A 161 -0.34 -10.19 -5.72
C LEU A 161 -0.11 -8.66 -5.79
N ASP A 162 1.09 -8.20 -6.12
CA ASP A 162 1.36 -6.77 -6.32
C ASP A 162 0.64 -6.22 -7.56
N GLY A 163 0.52 -7.01 -8.62
CA GLY A 163 -0.30 -6.68 -9.79
C GLY A 163 -1.77 -6.51 -9.41
N ALA A 164 -2.31 -7.42 -8.60
CA ALA A 164 -3.69 -7.35 -8.12
C ALA A 164 -3.95 -6.08 -7.29
N ARG A 165 -3.06 -5.79 -6.34
CA ARG A 165 -3.09 -4.57 -5.52
C ARG A 165 -3.06 -3.32 -6.39
N THR A 166 -2.11 -3.23 -7.33
CA THR A 166 -1.99 -2.08 -8.23
C THR A 166 -3.25 -1.89 -9.06
N ARG A 167 -3.81 -2.99 -9.59
CA ARG A 167 -5.04 -2.96 -10.37
C ARG A 167 -6.25 -2.52 -9.54
N GLN A 168 -6.41 -3.03 -8.31
CA GLN A 168 -7.49 -2.60 -7.42
C GLN A 168 -7.39 -1.11 -7.11
N ILE A 169 -6.19 -0.61 -6.80
CA ILE A 169 -5.99 0.82 -6.49
C ILE A 169 -6.25 1.71 -7.71
N THR A 170 -5.88 1.24 -8.90
CA THR A 170 -5.97 2.06 -10.12
C THR A 170 -7.36 2.03 -10.77
N LEU A 171 -8.06 0.90 -10.64
CA LEU A 171 -9.34 0.65 -11.32
C LEU A 171 -10.52 0.48 -10.37
N GLY A 172 -10.26 0.36 -9.07
CA GLY A 172 -11.30 0.37 -8.06
C GLY A 172 -12.01 1.71 -8.04
N THR A 173 -13.24 1.71 -7.56
CA THR A 173 -14.02 2.93 -7.31
C THR A 173 -13.46 3.62 -6.06
N GLY A 174 -12.23 4.13 -6.12
CA GLY A 174 -11.63 4.87 -5.01
C GLY A 174 -12.49 6.08 -4.65
N LEU A 175 -12.81 6.27 -3.36
CA LEU A 175 -13.39 7.46 -2.68
C LEU A 175 -14.28 8.45 -3.48
N GLY A 176 -14.99 7.99 -4.51
CA GLY A 176 -15.69 8.85 -5.49
C GLY A 176 -17.08 8.38 -5.88
N GLY A 177 -17.62 7.37 -5.18
CA GLY A 177 -19.01 6.92 -5.33
C GLY A 177 -20.04 7.86 -4.68
N GLU A 178 -19.60 8.87 -3.93
CA GLU A 178 -20.46 9.96 -3.47
C GLU A 178 -20.13 11.23 -4.23
N THR A 179 -21.10 11.66 -5.03
CA THR A 179 -21.12 12.86 -5.85
C THR A 179 -20.47 14.07 -5.16
N ALA A 180 -19.33 14.53 -5.67
CA ALA A 180 -18.87 15.90 -5.51
C ALA A 180 -19.76 16.86 -6.34
N SER A 181 -21.06 16.87 -6.05
CA SER A 181 -21.99 17.92 -6.45
C SER A 181 -22.08 18.91 -5.31
N GLY A 182 -21.12 19.84 -5.23
CA GLY A 182 -21.09 20.76 -4.09
C GLY A 182 -19.98 21.78 -4.05
N VAL A 183 -19.49 22.29 -5.19
CA VAL A 183 -18.75 23.57 -5.21
C VAL A 183 -19.23 24.38 -6.41
N THR A 184 -20.36 25.07 -6.24
CA THR A 184 -20.64 26.30 -7.00
C THR A 184 -19.87 27.42 -6.29
N GLY A 185 -18.66 27.69 -6.77
CA GLY A 185 -17.94 28.92 -6.46
C GLY A 185 -17.93 29.77 -7.71
N ASP A 186 -18.81 30.77 -7.74
CA ASP A 186 -18.68 31.92 -8.65
C ASP A 186 -17.32 32.56 -8.40
N ASP A 187 -16.53 32.77 -9.46
CA ASP A 187 -15.62 33.92 -9.52
C ASP A 187 -15.37 34.27 -10.99
N GLU A 188 -16.00 35.38 -11.39
CA GLU A 188 -15.64 36.17 -12.56
C GLU A 188 -14.17 36.62 -12.44
N ILE A 189 -13.33 36.29 -13.42
CA ILE A 189 -12.14 37.11 -13.70
C ILE A 189 -12.21 37.59 -15.15
N ALA A 190 -12.45 38.89 -15.24
CA ALA A 190 -12.47 39.68 -16.46
C ALA A 190 -11.13 39.63 -17.21
N SER A 191 -11.23 39.45 -18.53
CA SER A 191 -10.12 39.58 -19.46
C SER A 191 -9.95 41.03 -19.92
N GLU A 192 -8.78 41.62 -19.73
CA GLU A 192 -8.26 42.71 -20.57
C GLU A 192 -6.74 42.80 -20.40
N ALA A 193 -5.98 42.47 -21.46
CA ALA A 193 -4.88 43.29 -21.96
C ALA A 193 -4.13 42.57 -23.11
N THR A 194 -4.11 43.29 -24.23
CA THR A 194 -3.37 43.09 -25.48
C THR A 194 -1.85 43.08 -25.33
N GLY A 195 -1.13 42.31 -26.15
CA GLY A 195 0.32 42.49 -26.35
C GLY A 195 0.97 41.44 -27.23
N ASN A 196 1.30 41.83 -28.46
CA ASN A 196 1.87 41.04 -29.55
C ASN A 196 3.38 40.75 -29.36
N GLY A 197 3.85 39.55 -29.73
CA GLY A 197 5.29 39.24 -29.82
C GLY A 197 5.55 37.76 -30.12
N ASP A 198 6.11 37.48 -31.30
CA ASP A 198 6.44 36.15 -31.83
C ASP A 198 7.23 35.26 -30.87
N GLU A 199 6.70 34.07 -30.54
CA GLU A 199 7.50 32.95 -30.06
C GLU A 199 6.91 31.61 -30.54
N VAL A 200 7.82 30.68 -30.80
CA VAL A 200 7.71 29.52 -31.70
C VAL A 200 6.58 28.56 -31.33
N ALA A 201 5.69 28.26 -32.28
CA ALA A 201 4.56 27.35 -32.11
C ALA A 201 5.03 25.89 -31.93
N TYR A 202 5.16 25.44 -30.67
CA TYR A 202 4.94 24.03 -30.34
C TYR A 202 3.44 23.78 -30.39
N GLY A 203 3.02 22.80 -31.20
CA GLY A 203 1.61 22.47 -31.39
C GLY A 203 0.90 22.29 -30.05
N THR A 204 -0.21 23.00 -29.89
CA THR A 204 -1.12 22.91 -28.75
C THR A 204 -1.44 21.44 -28.47
N PRO A 205 -1.23 20.91 -27.25
CA PRO A 205 -1.78 19.62 -26.88
C PRO A 205 -3.29 19.67 -27.11
N GLY A 206 -3.79 18.75 -27.92
CA GLY A 206 -5.21 18.67 -28.26
C GLY A 206 -6.06 18.70 -26.99
N ASP A 207 -7.09 19.55 -27.04
CA ASP A 207 -8.14 19.65 -26.05
C ASP A 207 -8.86 18.30 -25.93
N TRP A 208 -8.46 17.49 -24.96
CA TRP A 208 -9.13 16.21 -24.65
C TRP A 208 -10.44 16.42 -23.88
N ARG A 209 -10.85 17.66 -23.60
CA ARG A 209 -12.09 17.98 -22.85
C ARG A 209 -13.34 18.12 -23.70
N THR A 210 -13.27 17.91 -25.02
CA THR A 210 -14.46 17.96 -25.89
C THR A 210 -14.65 16.66 -26.68
N THR A 211 -14.84 15.58 -25.95
CA THR A 211 -15.72 14.49 -26.41
C THR A 211 -16.69 14.17 -25.30
N ASP A 212 -17.95 14.57 -25.47
CA ASP A 212 -19.13 14.00 -24.79
C ASP A 212 -19.31 12.54 -25.23
N GLY A 213 -18.28 11.72 -25.01
CA GLY A 213 -18.44 10.28 -24.94
C GLY A 213 -18.69 9.99 -23.49
N GLU A 214 -19.93 9.65 -23.14
CA GLU A 214 -20.19 8.87 -21.94
C GLU A 214 -19.14 7.74 -21.95
N LEU A 215 -18.20 7.78 -21.00
CA LEU A 215 -17.42 6.60 -20.66
C LEU A 215 -18.48 5.60 -20.22
N GLY A 216 -19.00 4.81 -21.17
CA GLY A 216 -20.06 3.86 -20.92
C GLY A 216 -19.67 3.02 -19.73
N ASP A 217 -20.64 2.75 -18.85
CA ASP A 217 -20.48 2.02 -17.58
C ASP A 217 -19.37 0.99 -17.74
N VAL A 218 -18.17 1.35 -17.26
CA VAL A 218 -17.06 0.42 -17.24
C VAL A 218 -17.46 -0.52 -16.13
N ASP A 219 -17.88 -1.75 -16.47
CA ASP A 219 -18.32 -2.78 -15.52
C ASP A 219 -17.30 -2.84 -14.36
N ALA A 220 -17.60 -2.07 -13.31
CA ALA A 220 -16.81 -2.09 -12.10
C ALA A 220 -17.10 -3.45 -11.46
N PRO A 221 -16.08 -4.16 -10.97
CA PRO A 221 -16.31 -5.42 -10.28
C PRO A 221 -17.35 -5.24 -9.17
N GLU A 222 -18.22 -6.23 -8.98
CA GLU A 222 -19.26 -6.21 -7.95
C GLU A 222 -18.67 -5.74 -6.61
N ALA A 223 -19.27 -4.68 -6.05
CA ALA A 223 -18.72 -3.91 -4.92
C ALA A 223 -18.49 -4.74 -3.63
N ASP A 224 -19.07 -5.94 -3.55
CA ASP A 224 -19.05 -6.78 -2.36
C ASP A 224 -17.75 -7.58 -2.19
N ILE A 225 -16.94 -7.76 -3.25
CA ILE A 225 -15.67 -8.51 -3.17
C ILE A 225 -14.53 -7.69 -3.76
N ALA A 226 -13.54 -7.38 -2.92
CA ALA A 226 -12.32 -6.73 -3.36
C ALA A 226 -11.52 -7.59 -4.35
N TYR A 227 -11.03 -6.97 -5.42
CA TYR A 227 -10.30 -7.66 -6.49
C TYR A 227 -9.04 -8.38 -5.98
N THR A 228 -8.34 -7.82 -5.00
CA THR A 228 -7.20 -8.45 -4.32
C THR A 228 -7.59 -9.76 -3.62
N ARG A 229 -8.78 -9.85 -3.01
CA ARG A 229 -9.31 -11.09 -2.44
C ARG A 229 -9.51 -12.15 -3.51
N THR A 230 -10.16 -11.79 -4.62
CA THR A 230 -10.37 -12.70 -5.74
C THR A 230 -9.05 -13.27 -6.27
N VAL A 231 -8.03 -12.42 -6.43
CA VAL A 231 -6.71 -12.86 -6.89
C VAL A 231 -5.97 -13.67 -5.83
N ALA A 232 -6.09 -13.32 -4.54
CA ALA A 232 -5.51 -14.09 -3.45
C ALA A 232 -6.09 -15.52 -3.40
N GLU A 233 -7.41 -15.67 -3.45
CA GLU A 233 -8.07 -16.98 -3.52
C GLU A 233 -7.66 -17.77 -4.78
N ALA A 234 -7.54 -17.08 -5.92
CA ALA A 234 -7.06 -17.71 -7.15
C ALA A 234 -5.59 -18.14 -7.03
N THR A 235 -4.75 -17.34 -6.38
CA THR A 235 -3.34 -17.65 -6.10
C THR A 235 -3.23 -18.88 -5.21
N LEU A 236 -4.02 -18.93 -4.13
CA LEU A 236 -4.09 -20.10 -3.25
C LEU A 236 -4.50 -21.36 -4.01
N ARG A 237 -5.58 -21.30 -4.79
CA ARG A 237 -6.12 -22.45 -5.53
C ARG A 237 -5.27 -22.90 -6.71
N ARG A 238 -4.62 -21.97 -7.42
CA ARG A 238 -3.94 -22.25 -8.71
C ARG A 238 -2.43 -22.33 -8.59
N ILE A 239 -1.85 -21.78 -7.54
CA ILE A 239 -0.41 -21.80 -7.30
C ILE A 239 -0.13 -22.63 -6.05
N VAL A 240 -0.69 -22.28 -4.89
CA VAL A 240 -0.32 -22.90 -3.60
C VAL A 240 -0.87 -24.31 -3.40
N GLU A 241 -2.13 -24.57 -3.71
CA GLU A 241 -2.75 -25.90 -3.56
C GLU A 241 -2.07 -26.95 -4.45
N PRO A 242 -1.67 -26.63 -5.70
CA PRO A 242 -0.76 -27.45 -6.49
C PRO A 242 0.67 -27.58 -5.95
N LEU A 243 1.03 -27.00 -4.81
CA LEU A 243 2.31 -27.29 -4.14
C LEU A 243 2.12 -28.28 -2.99
N LEU A 244 0.91 -28.45 -2.46
CA LEU A 244 0.67 -29.31 -1.32
C LEU A 244 0.93 -30.78 -1.65
N VAL A 245 1.53 -31.49 -0.70
CA VAL A 245 1.61 -32.95 -0.67
C VAL A 245 0.25 -33.55 -0.30
N GLU A 246 -0.02 -34.77 -0.75
CA GLU A 246 -1.30 -35.45 -0.49
C GLU A 246 -1.61 -35.54 1.01
N GLY A 247 -2.82 -35.12 1.39
CA GLY A 247 -3.29 -35.14 2.79
C GLY A 247 -2.97 -33.89 3.60
N VAL A 248 -2.21 -32.94 3.07
CA VAL A 248 -2.00 -31.62 3.69
C VAL A 248 -3.16 -30.70 3.32
N ALA A 249 -3.81 -30.11 4.32
CA ALA A 249 -4.93 -29.18 4.12
C ALA A 249 -4.44 -27.74 4.02
N LEU A 250 -5.08 -26.96 3.15
CA LEU A 250 -4.87 -25.52 3.08
C LEU A 250 -5.77 -24.82 4.11
N PRO A 251 -5.23 -23.96 4.99
CA PRO A 251 -6.02 -23.14 5.90
C PRO A 251 -7.00 -22.21 5.16
N SER A 252 -8.07 -21.81 5.84
CA SER A 252 -9.03 -20.84 5.32
C SER A 252 -8.39 -19.45 5.21
N LEU A 253 -8.55 -18.80 4.05
CA LEU A 253 -8.13 -17.40 3.89
C LEU A 253 -8.93 -16.48 4.82
N ASP A 254 -10.22 -16.74 5.01
CA ASP A 254 -11.09 -15.91 5.86
C ASP A 254 -10.60 -15.92 7.32
N GLU A 255 -10.37 -17.11 7.88
CA GLU A 255 -9.84 -17.25 9.24
C GLU A 255 -8.45 -16.62 9.39
N THR A 256 -7.65 -16.68 8.32
CA THR A 256 -6.32 -16.06 8.30
C THR A 256 -6.43 -14.53 8.31
N LEU A 257 -7.33 -13.95 7.52
CA LEU A 257 -7.56 -12.50 7.47
C LEU A 257 -8.06 -11.97 8.82
N GLU A 258 -9.00 -12.67 9.47
CA GLU A 258 -9.47 -12.33 10.82
C GLU A 258 -8.31 -12.29 11.82
N GLN A 259 -7.43 -13.29 11.81
CA GLN A 259 -6.26 -13.34 12.68
C GLN A 259 -5.23 -12.26 12.36
N LEU A 260 -5.04 -11.91 11.09
CA LEU A 260 -4.12 -10.87 10.67
C LEU A 260 -4.59 -9.50 11.14
N THR A 261 -5.86 -9.15 10.88
CA THR A 261 -6.47 -7.90 11.32
C THR A 261 -6.37 -7.76 12.84
N ALA A 262 -6.65 -8.83 13.58
CA ALA A 262 -6.54 -8.84 15.04
C ALA A 262 -5.10 -8.64 15.56
N ARG A 263 -4.06 -8.96 14.78
CA ARG A 263 -2.64 -8.88 15.19
C ARG A 263 -1.91 -7.63 14.73
N THR A 264 -2.36 -6.99 13.66
CA THR A 264 -1.61 -5.88 13.04
C THR A 264 -2.20 -4.52 13.31
N GLY A 265 -3.49 -4.44 13.66
CA GLY A 265 -4.26 -3.20 13.55
C GLY A 265 -4.33 -2.71 12.09
N GLU A 266 -5.06 -1.63 11.84
CA GLU A 266 -5.23 -1.07 10.49
C GLU A 266 -3.97 -0.31 10.02
N ASN A 267 -3.10 0.13 10.94
CA ASN A 267 -1.95 0.97 10.62
C ASN A 267 -0.62 0.16 10.57
N PRO A 268 0.05 0.07 9.40
CA PRO A 268 1.29 -0.66 9.22
C PRO A 268 2.47 -0.08 10.02
N THR A 269 2.42 1.17 10.50
CA THR A 269 3.44 1.78 11.37
C THR A 269 3.11 1.74 12.86
N ALA A 270 1.95 1.21 13.23
CA ALA A 270 1.57 1.07 14.62
C ALA A 270 2.55 0.10 15.31
N GLY A 271 3.18 0.57 16.39
CA GLY A 271 4.07 -0.26 17.21
C GLY A 271 3.30 -1.42 17.85
N PRO A 272 3.99 -2.43 18.39
CA PRO A 272 3.35 -3.57 19.05
C PRO A 272 2.42 -3.20 20.23
N ASP A 273 2.48 -1.96 20.73
CA ASP A 273 1.73 -1.47 21.88
C ASP A 273 0.57 -0.52 21.52
N SER A 274 0.20 -0.37 20.24
CA SER A 274 -0.93 0.47 19.84
C SER A 274 -2.30 -0.20 19.96
N GLU A 275 -2.36 -1.45 20.43
CA GLU A 275 -3.61 -2.14 20.72
C GLU A 275 -4.25 -1.53 21.98
N GLY A 276 -5.26 -0.69 21.80
CA GLY A 276 -6.19 -0.32 22.86
C GLY A 276 -6.26 1.16 23.21
N GLU A 277 -6.75 1.99 22.30
CA GLU A 277 -7.56 3.15 22.69
C GLU A 277 -8.89 3.10 21.94
N THR A 278 -9.73 2.13 22.30
CA THR A 278 -11.18 2.29 22.18
C THR A 278 -11.56 3.46 23.09
N ARG A 279 -11.78 4.64 22.49
CA ARG A 279 -12.39 5.77 23.18
C ARG A 279 -13.82 5.39 23.60
N GLU A 280 -14.01 5.21 24.91
CA GLU A 280 -15.31 5.44 25.57
C GLU A 280 -15.59 6.94 25.72
#